data_AF-A0A7W9W526-F1
#
_entry.id   AF-A0A7W9W526-F1
#
_cell.length_a   1.000
_cell.length_b   1.000
_cell.length_c   1.000
_cell.angle_alpha   90.00
_cell.angle_beta   90.00
_cell.angle_gamma   90.00
#
_symmetry.space_group_name_H-M   'P 1'
#
loop_
_entity.id
_entity.type
_entity.pdbx_description
1 polymer ?
#
loop_
_entity_poly.entity_id
_entity_poly.type
_entity_poly.pdbx_seq_one_letter_code
_entity_poly.pdbx_strand_id
1 'polypeptide(L)'
;MSTIVVVRKGEQAAIAADTLTKWGSQKETADYVVNHQKIVPVGKGFVAYCGPSSARHMLKNYFGSLKTAPKFTDPDDIYATWLMLHHACKERYFLNPNEDDSNAVESTRFDSLIASPHGIFGVDSDRLVQAFTRFYAYGSGSQYAMGALWALYDDPSLTAEDLANKAIAASAEFNDSTGLPAVCYKVELV
;
A
#
# COMPACT_ATOMS: atom_id res chain seq x y z
N MET A 1 -3.34 -10.22 -3.50
CA MET A 1 -4.62 -10.50 -2.81
C MET A 1 -4.63 -9.75 -1.49
N SER A 2 -5.31 -8.61 -1.43
CA SER A 2 -5.33 -7.68 -0.29
C SER A 2 -6.26 -6.50 -0.57
N THR A 3 -6.52 -5.66 0.44
CA THR A 3 -6.87 -4.25 0.22
C THR A 3 -5.88 -3.35 0.96
N ILE A 4 -5.34 -2.37 0.25
CA ILE A 4 -4.62 -1.23 0.83
C ILE A 4 -5.28 0.08 0.38
N VAL A 5 -5.29 1.09 1.24
CA VAL A 5 -5.96 2.37 1.02
C VAL A 5 -5.10 3.53 1.49
N VAL A 6 -5.14 4.65 0.77
CA VAL A 6 -4.69 5.97 1.25
C VAL A 6 -5.81 6.98 1.12
N VAL A 7 -5.91 7.88 2.10
CA VAL A 7 -6.88 8.97 2.15
C VAL A 7 -6.14 10.24 2.55
N ARG A 8 -6.42 11.35 1.89
CA ARG A 8 -6.06 12.71 2.27
C ARG A 8 -7.34 13.45 2.54
N LYS A 9 -7.49 14.06 3.71
CA LYS A 9 -8.64 14.91 4.03
C LYS A 9 -8.22 16.01 5.00
N GLY A 10 -8.44 17.26 4.60
CA GLY A 10 -7.90 18.42 5.31
C GLY A 10 -6.38 18.40 5.34
N GLU A 11 -5.81 18.62 6.53
CA GLU A 11 -4.37 18.64 6.80
C GLU A 11 -3.81 17.25 7.17
N GLN A 12 -4.62 16.20 7.04
CA GLN A 12 -4.23 14.84 7.41
C GLN A 12 -4.26 13.89 6.23
N ALA A 13 -3.34 12.93 6.25
CA ALA A 13 -3.37 11.72 5.47
C ALA A 13 -3.51 10.49 6.38
N ALA A 14 -4.18 9.46 5.87
CA ALA A 14 -4.28 8.15 6.49
C ALA A 14 -3.92 7.08 5.47
N ILE A 15 -3.29 6.00 5.95
CA ILE A 15 -2.96 4.82 5.18
C ILE A 15 -3.42 3.59 5.94
N ALA A 16 -4.16 2.72 5.28
CA ALA A 16 -4.73 1.52 5.91
C ALA A 16 -4.52 0.28 5.05
N ALA A 17 -4.46 -0.86 5.71
CA ALA A 17 -4.39 -2.17 5.08
C ALA A 17 -5.16 -3.21 5.90
N ASP A 18 -5.68 -4.21 5.21
CA ASP A 18 -6.19 -5.43 5.84
C ASP A 18 -5.02 -6.31 6.35
N THR A 19 -5.34 -7.35 7.13
CA THR A 19 -4.32 -8.19 7.79
C THR A 19 -4.38 -9.66 7.40
N LEU A 20 -5.26 -10.05 6.46
CA LEU A 20 -5.41 -11.43 6.04
C LEU A 20 -4.30 -11.84 5.07
N THR A 21 -3.60 -12.94 5.35
CA THR A 21 -2.77 -13.61 4.35
C THR A 21 -3.50 -14.84 3.80
N LYS A 22 -3.28 -15.14 2.52
CA LYS A 22 -3.87 -16.28 1.82
C LYS A 22 -2.76 -17.20 1.34
N TRP A 23 -2.91 -18.48 1.61
CA TRP A 23 -2.09 -19.54 1.00
C TRP A 23 -3.01 -20.45 0.18
N GLY A 24 -3.11 -20.18 -1.12
CA GLY A 24 -4.20 -20.70 -1.92
C GLY A 24 -5.55 -20.24 -1.36
N SER A 25 -6.44 -21.18 -1.02
CA SER A 25 -7.72 -20.90 -0.36
C SER A 25 -7.63 -20.77 1.16
N GLN A 26 -6.52 -21.22 1.79
CA GLN A 26 -6.34 -21.17 3.23
C GLN A 26 -6.24 -19.73 3.73
N LYS A 27 -6.92 -19.44 4.84
CA LYS A 27 -6.85 -18.15 5.53
C LYS A 27 -5.83 -18.21 6.65
N GLU A 28 -4.93 -17.25 6.66
CA GLU A 28 -3.96 -17.00 7.72
C GLU A 28 -4.29 -15.63 8.34
N THR A 29 -5.22 -15.63 9.30
CA THR A 29 -5.72 -14.39 9.93
C THR A 29 -4.73 -13.82 10.95
N ALA A 30 -4.94 -12.57 11.35
CA ALA A 30 -4.13 -11.90 12.37
C ALA A 30 -4.14 -12.61 13.73
N ASP A 31 -5.16 -13.43 14.02
CA ASP A 31 -5.25 -14.22 15.25
C ASP A 31 -4.17 -15.32 15.32
N TYR A 32 -3.70 -15.78 14.17
CA TYR A 32 -2.70 -16.85 14.06
C TYR A 32 -1.32 -16.32 13.64
N VAL A 33 -1.27 -15.24 12.87
CA VAL A 33 -0.02 -14.69 12.32
C VAL A 33 0.39 -13.44 13.08
N VAL A 34 1.48 -13.49 13.84
CA VAL A 34 1.98 -12.34 14.62
C VAL A 34 2.41 -11.19 13.71
N ASN A 35 3.06 -11.50 12.58
CA ASN A 35 3.54 -10.55 11.60
C ASN A 35 2.56 -10.41 10.42
N HIS A 36 1.29 -10.10 10.70
CA HIS A 36 0.22 -9.95 9.70
C HIS A 36 0.16 -8.58 8.99
N GLN A 37 0.84 -7.56 9.52
CA GLN A 37 0.76 -6.18 9.00
C GLN A 37 1.28 -6.01 7.56
N LYS A 38 0.58 -5.22 6.73
CA LYS A 38 0.96 -4.96 5.34
C LYS A 38 1.46 -3.52 5.10
N ILE A 39 1.84 -2.84 6.17
CA ILE A 39 2.37 -1.47 6.15
C ILE A 39 3.76 -1.46 6.79
N VAL A 40 4.71 -0.78 6.15
CA VAL A 40 6.10 -0.61 6.60
C VAL A 40 6.35 0.88 6.88
N PRO A 41 6.84 1.26 8.08
CA PRO A 41 7.29 2.62 8.33
C PRO A 41 8.59 2.90 7.58
N VAL A 42 8.67 4.04 6.90
CA VAL A 42 9.83 4.44 6.10
C VAL A 42 10.06 5.95 6.28
N GLY A 43 11.16 6.31 6.96
CA GLY A 43 11.45 7.70 7.29
C GLY A 43 10.33 8.33 8.12
N LYS A 44 9.74 9.43 7.61
CA LYS A 44 8.59 10.12 8.24
C LYS A 44 7.23 9.67 7.67
N GLY A 45 7.21 8.64 6.84
CA GLY A 45 6.01 8.16 6.18
C GLY A 45 5.83 6.65 6.30
N PHE A 46 4.91 6.13 5.50
CA PHE A 46 4.50 4.74 5.51
C PHE A 46 4.32 4.24 4.08
N VAL A 47 4.65 2.97 3.85
CA VAL A 47 4.43 2.26 2.59
C VAL A 47 3.55 1.04 2.87
N ALA A 48 2.34 1.03 2.32
CA ALA A 48 1.49 -0.16 2.26
C ALA A 48 1.73 -0.89 0.95
N TYR A 49 1.61 -2.21 0.94
CA TYR A 49 1.82 -3.02 -0.27
C TYR A 49 0.72 -4.08 -0.45
N CYS A 50 0.46 -4.45 -1.70
CA CYS A 50 -0.31 -5.63 -2.04
C CYS A 50 0.35 -6.40 -3.18
N GLY A 51 0.40 -7.72 -3.06
CA GLY A 51 1.17 -8.59 -3.96
C GLY A 51 1.57 -9.86 -3.23
N PRO A 52 2.67 -10.52 -3.63
CA PRO A 52 3.24 -11.65 -2.90
C PRO A 52 3.55 -11.28 -1.44
N SER A 53 3.25 -12.18 -0.51
CA SER A 53 3.51 -11.95 0.93
C SER A 53 4.99 -11.69 1.25
N SER A 54 5.91 -12.18 0.41
CA SER A 54 7.35 -11.92 0.49
C SER A 54 7.72 -10.45 0.30
N ALA A 55 6.87 -9.64 -0.36
CA ALA A 55 7.13 -8.21 -0.58
C ALA A 55 7.34 -7.43 0.72
N ARG A 56 6.67 -7.80 1.82
CA ARG A 56 6.95 -7.22 3.14
C ARG A 56 8.41 -7.36 3.54
N HIS A 57 8.99 -8.55 3.35
CA HIS A 57 10.36 -8.81 3.74
C HIS A 57 11.34 -8.03 2.86
N MET A 58 11.06 -7.95 1.55
CA MET A 58 11.84 -7.14 0.61
C MET A 58 11.82 -5.66 1.00
N LEU A 59 10.63 -5.08 1.23
CA LEU A 59 10.48 -3.66 1.61
C LEU A 59 11.14 -3.36 2.96
N LYS A 60 10.89 -4.19 3.99
CA LYS A 60 11.50 -4.02 5.32
C LYS A 60 13.03 -4.10 5.27
N ASN A 61 13.57 -5.10 4.56
CA ASN A 61 15.02 -5.25 4.45
C ASN A 61 15.64 -4.11 3.63
N TYR A 62 15.04 -3.77 2.49
CA TYR A 62 15.56 -2.73 1.60
C TYR A 62 15.61 -1.38 2.32
N PHE A 63 14.46 -0.87 2.78
CA PHE A 63 14.40 0.43 3.43
C PHE A 63 15.16 0.47 4.76
N GLY A 64 15.17 -0.63 5.53
CA GLY A 64 15.96 -0.75 6.75
C GLY A 64 17.48 -0.79 6.53
N SER A 65 17.93 -1.09 5.30
CA SER A 65 19.35 -1.09 4.93
C SER A 65 19.87 0.25 4.40
N LEU A 66 18.98 1.21 4.14
CA LEU A 66 19.38 2.52 3.61
C LEU A 66 20.02 3.38 4.70
N LYS A 67 21.18 3.98 4.40
CA LYS A 67 21.86 4.93 5.30
C LYS A 67 21.08 6.22 5.49
N THR A 68 20.32 6.62 4.47
CA THR A 68 19.49 7.82 4.46
C THR A 68 18.08 7.41 4.06
N ALA A 69 17.08 7.94 4.77
CA ALA A 69 15.68 7.67 4.42
C ALA A 69 15.40 8.13 2.98
N PRO A 70 14.61 7.36 2.21
CA PRO A 70 14.21 7.76 0.87
C PRO A 70 13.30 8.99 0.94
N LYS A 71 13.26 9.74 -0.15
CA LYS A 71 12.40 10.91 -0.28
C LYS A 71 11.06 10.50 -0.88
N PHE A 72 9.98 10.82 -0.18
CA PHE A 72 8.61 10.67 -0.65
C PHE A 72 7.95 12.04 -0.71
N THR A 73 8.51 12.92 -1.53
CA THR A 73 8.11 14.34 -1.63
C THR A 73 7.14 14.54 -2.79
N ASP A 74 7.48 13.96 -3.95
CA ASP A 74 6.78 14.11 -5.21
C ASP A 74 6.95 12.83 -6.07
N PRO A 75 6.23 12.72 -7.20
CA PRO A 75 6.33 11.55 -8.06
C PRO A 75 7.72 11.22 -8.60
N ASP A 76 8.58 12.22 -8.85
CA ASP A 76 9.91 12.01 -9.42
C ASP A 76 10.87 11.42 -8.38
N ASP A 77 10.84 11.96 -7.16
CA ASP A 77 11.58 11.44 -5.99
C ASP A 77 11.20 9.97 -5.71
N ILE A 78 9.90 9.66 -5.80
CA ILE A 78 9.36 8.31 -5.58
C ILE A 78 9.78 7.38 -6.73
N TYR A 79 9.67 7.82 -7.98
CA TYR A 79 10.06 7.03 -9.15
C TYR A 79 11.55 6.65 -9.09
N ALA A 80 12.43 7.59 -8.77
CA ALA A 80 13.85 7.31 -8.57
C ALA A 80 14.10 6.29 -7.46
N THR A 81 13.34 6.37 -6.35
CA THR A 81 13.41 5.39 -5.26
C THR A 81 12.94 4.00 -5.74
N TRP A 82 11.86 3.92 -6.52
CA TRP A 82 11.31 2.67 -7.01
C TRP A 82 12.18 1.98 -8.07
N LEU A 83 12.93 2.74 -8.88
CA LEU A 83 13.93 2.18 -9.78
C LEU A 83 15.03 1.45 -9.00
N MET A 84 15.53 2.06 -7.92
CA MET A 84 16.56 1.44 -7.07
C MET A 84 16.01 0.23 -6.30
N LEU A 85 14.76 0.31 -5.84
CA LEU A 85 14.07 -0.81 -5.19
C LEU A 85 13.90 -1.98 -6.16
N HIS A 86 13.42 -1.74 -7.38
CA HIS A 86 13.24 -2.78 -8.41
C HIS A 86 14.55 -3.50 -8.72
N HIS A 87 15.63 -2.74 -8.92
CA HIS A 87 16.96 -3.31 -9.10
C HIS A 87 17.37 -4.20 -7.91
N ALA A 88 17.17 -3.73 -6.68
CA ALA A 88 17.45 -4.54 -5.49
C ALA A 88 16.56 -5.80 -5.40
N CYS A 89 15.29 -5.71 -5.80
CA CYS A 89 14.39 -6.86 -5.84
C CYS A 89 14.91 -7.97 -6.76
N LYS A 90 15.44 -7.62 -7.93
CA LYS A 90 16.04 -8.59 -8.85
C LYS A 90 17.34 -9.17 -8.28
N GLU A 91 18.28 -8.30 -7.95
CA GLU A 91 19.66 -8.73 -7.66
C GLU A 91 19.83 -9.37 -6.27
N ARG A 92 19.07 -8.90 -5.27
CA ARG A 92 19.22 -9.33 -3.87
C ARG A 92 18.11 -10.24 -3.38
N TYR A 93 16.91 -10.07 -3.93
CA TYR A 93 15.71 -10.80 -3.47
C TYR A 93 15.18 -11.80 -4.50
N PHE A 94 15.88 -11.96 -5.62
CA PHE A 94 15.57 -12.95 -6.66
C PHE A 94 14.13 -12.86 -7.18
N LEU A 95 13.60 -11.63 -7.25
CA LEU A 95 12.31 -11.35 -7.86
C LEU A 95 12.36 -11.80 -9.33
N ASN A 96 11.40 -12.61 -9.75
CA ASN A 96 11.15 -12.82 -11.17
C ASN A 96 10.35 -11.63 -11.72
N PRO A 97 10.95 -10.78 -12.58
CA PRO A 97 10.28 -9.57 -13.08
C PRO A 97 9.28 -9.85 -14.22
N ASN A 98 9.32 -11.06 -14.80
CA ASN A 98 8.45 -11.43 -15.90
C ASN A 98 7.08 -11.82 -15.35
N GLU A 99 6.09 -10.97 -15.61
CA GLU A 99 4.68 -11.20 -15.27
C GLU A 99 3.89 -11.68 -16.49
N ASP A 100 4.05 -11.00 -17.62
CA ASP A 100 3.46 -11.31 -18.92
C ASP A 100 4.45 -10.91 -20.03
N ASP A 101 4.56 -11.73 -21.09
CA ASP A 101 5.47 -11.50 -22.22
C ASP A 101 5.09 -10.25 -23.03
N SER A 102 3.87 -9.73 -22.88
CA SER A 102 3.38 -8.52 -23.54
C SER A 102 3.68 -7.22 -22.79
N ASN A 103 4.22 -7.30 -21.57
CA ASN A 103 4.51 -6.11 -20.76
C ASN A 103 5.57 -5.22 -21.42
N ALA A 104 5.30 -3.92 -21.47
CA ALA A 104 6.23 -2.93 -22.02
C ALA A 104 7.47 -2.71 -21.13
N VAL A 105 7.35 -3.00 -19.83
CA VAL A 105 8.41 -2.86 -18.83
C VAL A 105 8.37 -4.04 -17.87
N GLU A 106 9.49 -4.31 -17.19
CA GLU A 106 9.57 -5.33 -16.13
C GLU A 106 8.61 -5.03 -14.97
N SER A 107 7.98 -6.04 -14.37
CA SER A 107 7.10 -5.86 -13.21
C SER A 107 7.85 -6.02 -11.89
N THR A 108 7.54 -5.17 -10.91
CA THR A 108 8.00 -5.26 -9.51
C THR A 108 7.16 -6.28 -8.71
N ARG A 109 6.09 -6.83 -9.33
CA ARG A 109 5.18 -7.86 -8.81
C ARG A 109 4.30 -7.45 -7.61
N PHE A 110 4.35 -6.20 -7.17
CA PHE A 110 3.46 -5.68 -6.14
C PHE A 110 3.15 -4.20 -6.40
N ASP A 111 1.95 -3.80 -6.02
CA ASP A 111 1.54 -2.39 -5.99
C ASP A 111 1.75 -1.84 -4.57
N SER A 112 1.97 -0.53 -4.48
CA SER A 112 2.19 0.15 -3.22
C SER A 112 1.42 1.45 -3.14
N LEU A 113 1.01 1.78 -1.92
CA LEU A 113 0.53 3.11 -1.57
C LEU A 113 1.47 3.73 -0.54
N ILE A 114 1.68 5.03 -0.64
CA ILE A 114 2.60 5.78 0.21
C ILE A 114 1.83 6.93 0.85
N ALA A 115 2.02 7.12 2.14
CA ALA A 115 1.59 8.33 2.85
C ALA A 115 2.82 8.97 3.50
N SER A 116 3.04 10.25 3.20
CA SER A 116 4.13 11.05 3.75
C SER A 116 3.61 12.45 4.12
N PRO A 117 4.39 13.27 4.84
CA PRO A 117 4.01 14.66 5.11
C PRO A 117 3.76 15.50 3.85
N HIS A 118 4.26 15.09 2.68
CA HIS A 118 4.09 15.84 1.44
C HIS A 118 2.88 15.38 0.61
N GLY A 119 2.22 14.28 1.01
CA GLY A 119 1.02 13.82 0.33
C GLY A 119 0.80 12.31 0.37
N ILE A 120 -0.13 11.87 -0.49
CA ILE A 120 -0.45 10.46 -0.70
C ILE A 120 -0.16 10.08 -2.15
N PHE A 121 0.45 8.93 -2.33
CA PHE A 121 0.95 8.47 -3.63
C PHE A 121 0.66 6.99 -3.85
N GLY A 122 0.69 6.57 -5.10
CA GLY A 122 0.61 5.18 -5.52
C GLY A 122 1.73 4.85 -6.48
N VAL A 123 2.21 3.60 -6.40
CA VAL A 123 3.14 3.04 -7.36
C VAL A 123 2.63 1.65 -7.74
N ASP A 124 2.28 1.46 -9.00
CA ASP A 124 1.88 0.12 -9.48
C ASP A 124 3.10 -0.78 -9.73
N SER A 125 2.83 -2.03 -10.07
CA SER A 125 3.86 -3.03 -10.37
C SER A 125 4.82 -2.61 -11.50
N ASP A 126 4.35 -1.81 -12.46
CA ASP A 126 5.13 -1.34 -13.61
C ASP A 126 5.89 -0.03 -13.30
N ARG A 127 5.80 0.45 -12.06
CA ARG A 127 6.42 1.66 -11.51
C ARG A 127 5.78 2.95 -12.03
N LEU A 128 4.53 2.93 -12.47
CA LEU A 128 3.77 4.16 -12.68
C LEU A 128 3.53 4.82 -11.32
N VAL A 129 4.07 6.02 -11.15
CA VAL A 129 3.90 6.80 -9.92
C VAL A 129 2.79 7.82 -10.10
N GLN A 130 1.87 7.88 -9.14
CA GLN A 130 0.76 8.83 -9.12
C GLN A 130 0.67 9.54 -7.78
N ALA A 131 0.35 10.84 -7.79
CA ALA A 131 -0.04 11.59 -6.62
C ALA A 131 -1.56 11.73 -6.57
N PHE A 132 -2.18 11.50 -5.41
CA PHE A 132 -3.63 11.55 -5.26
C PHE A 132 -4.07 12.78 -4.45
N THR A 133 -5.20 13.37 -4.85
CA THR A 133 -5.75 14.57 -4.20
C THR A 133 -6.76 14.25 -3.09
N ARG A 134 -7.39 13.07 -3.14
CA ARG A 134 -8.44 12.65 -2.18
C ARG A 134 -8.16 11.27 -1.58
N PHE A 135 -8.18 10.23 -2.39
CA PHE A 135 -7.96 8.86 -1.92
C PHE A 135 -7.67 7.92 -3.09
N TYR A 136 -7.12 6.76 -2.76
CA TYR A 136 -6.98 5.65 -3.71
C TYR A 136 -6.86 4.32 -2.98
N ALA A 137 -7.04 3.22 -3.71
CA ALA A 137 -6.91 1.87 -3.19
C ALA A 137 -6.27 0.94 -4.23
N TYR A 138 -5.44 0.01 -3.75
CA TYR A 138 -4.90 -1.09 -4.54
C TYR A 138 -5.26 -2.45 -3.94
N GLY A 139 -5.05 -3.50 -4.73
CA GLY A 139 -5.32 -4.88 -4.38
C GLY A 139 -6.68 -5.38 -4.85
N SER A 140 -6.95 -6.66 -4.61
CA SER A 140 -8.16 -7.36 -5.07
C SER A 140 -9.46 -6.78 -4.51
N GLY A 141 -9.42 -6.14 -3.34
CA GLY A 141 -10.58 -5.48 -2.76
C GLY A 141 -10.70 -3.99 -3.08
N SER A 142 -9.85 -3.44 -3.96
CA SER A 142 -9.82 -1.99 -4.25
C SER A 142 -11.16 -1.45 -4.74
N GLN A 143 -11.90 -2.17 -5.58
CA GLN A 143 -13.18 -1.72 -6.11
C GLN A 143 -14.22 -1.44 -5.01
N TYR A 144 -14.24 -2.26 -3.95
CA TYR A 144 -15.13 -2.07 -2.80
C TYR A 144 -14.68 -0.87 -1.95
N ALA A 145 -13.37 -0.77 -1.69
CA ALA A 145 -12.78 0.38 -0.99
C ALA A 145 -13.08 1.69 -1.73
N MET A 146 -12.87 1.75 -3.05
CA MET A 146 -13.09 2.95 -3.86
C MET A 146 -14.55 3.39 -3.84
N GLY A 147 -15.50 2.45 -3.92
CA GLY A 147 -16.93 2.75 -3.80
C GLY A 147 -17.30 3.31 -2.43
N ALA A 148 -16.79 2.69 -1.35
CA ALA A 148 -17.04 3.15 0.02
C ALA A 148 -16.43 4.54 0.27
N LEU A 149 -15.20 4.78 -0.19
CA LEU A 149 -14.55 6.08 -0.07
C LEU A 149 -15.31 7.15 -0.84
N TRP A 150 -15.69 6.89 -2.09
CA TRP A 150 -16.47 7.82 -2.89
C TRP A 150 -17.77 8.23 -2.19
N ALA A 151 -18.50 7.26 -1.62
CA ALA A 151 -19.77 7.52 -0.95
C ALA A 151 -19.64 8.32 0.35
N LEU A 152 -18.54 8.14 1.08
CA LEU A 152 -18.37 8.67 2.44
C LEU A 152 -17.46 9.91 2.52
N TYR A 153 -16.65 10.17 1.50
CA TYR A 153 -15.56 11.14 1.59
C TYR A 153 -16.03 12.55 2.01
N ASP A 154 -17.17 12.99 1.48
CA ASP A 154 -17.70 14.34 1.71
C ASP A 154 -18.49 14.46 3.03
N ASP A 155 -18.61 13.40 3.83
CA ASP A 155 -19.19 13.47 5.17
C ASP A 155 -18.25 14.24 6.12
N PRO A 156 -18.65 15.41 6.64
CA PRO A 156 -17.79 16.25 7.47
C PRO A 156 -17.49 15.64 8.84
N SER A 157 -18.25 14.63 9.28
CA SER A 157 -18.03 13.94 10.57
C SER A 157 -16.90 12.91 10.51
N LEU A 158 -16.46 12.52 9.31
CA LEU A 158 -15.47 11.46 9.12
C LEU A 158 -14.07 12.02 8.85
N THR A 159 -13.10 11.59 9.65
CA THR A 159 -11.68 11.89 9.44
C THR A 159 -11.07 11.06 8.30
N ALA A 160 -9.83 11.37 7.89
CA ALA A 160 -9.09 10.54 6.93
C ALA A 160 -8.93 9.08 7.43
N GLU A 161 -8.70 8.90 8.74
CA GLU A 161 -8.57 7.59 9.38
C GLU A 161 -9.89 6.82 9.42
N ASP A 162 -11.01 7.50 9.71
CA ASP A 162 -12.34 6.87 9.68
C ASP A 162 -12.67 6.36 8.27
N LEU A 163 -12.39 7.18 7.26
CA LEU A 163 -12.59 6.83 5.85
C LEU A 163 -11.73 5.63 5.46
N ALA A 164 -10.45 5.63 5.80
CA ALA A 164 -9.53 4.54 5.47
C ALA A 164 -9.97 3.21 6.13
N ASN A 165 -10.36 3.22 7.41
CA ASN A 165 -10.84 2.04 8.11
C ASN A 165 -12.17 1.51 7.54
N LYS A 166 -13.13 2.40 7.24
CA LYS A 166 -14.41 2.02 6.61
C LYS A 166 -14.20 1.41 5.23
N ALA A 167 -13.23 1.89 4.46
CA ALA A 167 -12.89 1.34 3.15
C ALA A 167 -12.33 -0.09 3.24
N ILE A 168 -11.45 -0.35 4.22
CA ILE A 168 -10.96 -1.71 4.50
C ILE A 168 -12.11 -2.62 4.96
N ALA A 169 -12.99 -2.14 5.86
CA ALA A 169 -14.15 -2.90 6.32
C ALA A 169 -15.11 -3.26 5.18
N ALA A 170 -15.45 -2.31 4.31
CA ALA A 170 -16.28 -2.56 3.12
C ALA A 170 -15.64 -3.60 2.19
N SER A 171 -14.32 -3.58 2.06
CA SER A 171 -13.61 -4.59 1.27
C SER A 171 -13.60 -5.95 1.93
N ALA A 172 -13.38 -6.03 3.24
CA ALA A 172 -13.37 -7.29 3.99
C ALA A 172 -14.75 -7.98 4.02
N GLU A 173 -15.83 -7.21 3.85
CA GLU A 173 -17.20 -7.75 3.78
C GLU A 173 -17.41 -8.61 2.52
N PHE A 174 -16.84 -8.19 1.38
CA PHE A 174 -17.17 -8.77 0.07
C PHE A 174 -16.00 -9.37 -0.70
N ASN A 175 -14.74 -9.10 -0.31
CA ASN A 175 -13.56 -9.67 -0.93
C ASN A 175 -12.96 -10.79 -0.07
N ASP A 176 -12.89 -12.00 -0.60
CA ASP A 176 -12.40 -13.20 0.10
C ASP A 176 -10.88 -13.14 0.46
N SER A 177 -10.21 -12.13 -0.05
CA SER A 177 -8.77 -11.90 0.00
C SER A 177 -8.41 -10.69 0.86
N THR A 178 -9.40 -10.13 1.56
CA THR A 178 -9.28 -9.03 2.51
C THR A 178 -9.87 -9.46 3.84
N GLY A 179 -9.19 -9.21 4.95
CA GLY A 179 -9.72 -9.58 6.27
C GLY A 179 -9.30 -8.65 7.40
N LEU A 180 -10.21 -8.49 8.36
CA LEU A 180 -10.02 -7.71 9.57
C LEU A 180 -9.13 -8.45 10.60
N PRO A 181 -8.49 -7.73 11.54
CA PRO A 181 -8.56 -6.28 11.78
C PRO A 181 -7.91 -5.44 10.67
N ALA A 182 -8.32 -4.18 10.55
CA ALA A 182 -7.60 -3.19 9.76
C ALA A 182 -6.43 -2.63 10.58
N VAL A 183 -5.32 -2.31 9.91
CA VAL A 183 -4.21 -1.55 10.48
C VAL A 183 -4.17 -0.21 9.76
N CYS A 184 -4.18 0.88 10.51
CA CYS A 184 -4.19 2.24 9.98
C CYS A 184 -3.14 3.11 10.67
N TYR A 185 -2.50 3.99 9.89
CA TYR A 185 -1.59 5.03 10.40
C TYR A 185 -1.99 6.39 9.83
N LYS A 186 -1.70 7.44 10.60
CA LYS A 186 -1.92 8.84 10.21
C LYS A 186 -0.61 9.57 9.97
N VAL A 187 -0.66 10.56 9.10
CA VAL A 187 0.43 11.49 8.81
C VAL A 187 -0.14 12.90 8.72
N GLU A 188 0.45 13.84 9.45
CA GLU A 188 0.16 15.27 9.28
C GLU A 188 0.85 15.79 8.02
N LEU A 189 0.12 16.54 7.21
CA LEU A 189 0.60 17.13 5.97
C LEU A 189 1.25 18.50 6.23
N VAL A 190 2.24 18.86 5.42
CA VAL A 190 3.01 20.12 5.50
C VAL A 190 2.87 20.92 4.22
#